data_AF-A0A832WW77-F1
#
_entry.id   AF-A0A832WW77-F1
#
_cell.length_a   1.000
_cell.length_b   1.000
_cell.length_c   1.000
_cell.angle_alpha   90.00
_cell.angle_beta   90.00
_cell.angle_gamma   90.00
#
_symmetry.space_group_name_H-M   'P 1'
#
loop_
_entity.id
_entity.type
_entity.pdbx_description
1 polymer ?
#
loop_
_entity_poly.entity_id
_entity_poly.type
_entity_poly.pdbx_seq_one_letter_code
_entity_poly.pdbx_strand_id
1 'polypeptide(L)' 'MAMGILPGMPVTLLRHSSSYLFEVDQTRYAVDREIADHIYVSY' A
#
# COMPACT_ATOMS: atom_id res chain seq x y z
N MET A 1 4.27 -10.34 11.23
CA MET A 1 4.89 -9.01 11.28
C MET A 1 3.98 -8.07 10.51
N ALA A 2 3.45 -7.03 11.15
CA ALA A 2 2.55 -6.08 10.50
C ALA A 2 3.37 -4.95 9.84
N MET A 3 2.94 -4.44 8.68
CA MET A 3 3.64 -3.36 7.96
C MET A 3 3.66 -2.02 8.70
N GLY A 4 3.03 -1.92 9.89
CA GLY A 4 2.94 -0.70 10.69
C GLY A 4 1.94 0.31 10.16
N ILE A 5 1.18 -0.03 9.12
CA ILE A 5 0.18 0.84 8.49
C ILE A 5 -1.14 0.68 9.22
N LEU A 6 -1.68 1.79 9.72
CA LEU A 6 -2.99 1.83 10.38
C LEU A 6 -4.07 2.33 9.41
N PRO A 7 -5.31 1.81 9.52
CA PRO A 7 -6.45 2.35 8.79
C PRO A 7 -6.64 3.84 9.07
N GLY A 8 -6.86 4.64 8.02
CA GLY A 8 -7.02 6.10 8.11
C GLY A 8 -5.73 6.89 7.84
N MET A 9 -4.58 6.22 7.71
CA MET A 9 -3.37 6.88 7.21
C MET A 9 -3.50 7.16 5.69
N PRO A 10 -3.07 8.33 5.21
CA PRO A 10 -3.07 8.63 3.78
C PRO A 10 -2.08 7.72 3.07
N VAL A 11 -2.55 7.07 2.01
CA VAL A 11 -1.73 6.16 1.18
C VAL A 11 -1.65 6.73 -0.23
N THR A 12 -0.44 6.87 -0.75
CA THR A 12 -0.21 7.33 -2.13
C THR A 12 0.22 6.14 -2.99
N LEU A 13 -0.58 5.79 -4.00
CA LEU A 13 -0.19 4.76 -4.96
C LEU A 13 0.77 5.34 -5.99
N LEU A 14 2.00 4.82 -6.04
CA LEU A 14 3.05 5.26 -6.95
C LEU A 14 3.11 4.42 -8.23
N ARG A 15 2.82 3.11 -8.15
CA ARG A 15 2.94 2.19 -9.31
C ARG A 15 1.98 1.01 -9.20
N HIS A 16 1.41 0.59 -10.33
CA HIS A 16 0.42 -0.51 -10.42
C HIS A 16 0.70 -1.54 -11.53
N SER A 17 1.82 -1.48 -12.26
CA SER A 17 1.99 -2.20 -13.55
C SER A 17 2.50 -3.64 -13.45
N SER A 18 2.99 -4.08 -12.29
CA SER A 18 3.45 -5.47 -12.06
C SER A 18 3.48 -5.83 -10.57
N SER A 19 3.81 -4.85 -9.74
CA SER A 19 3.69 -4.84 -8.29
C SER A 19 3.09 -3.50 -7.87
N TYR A 20 2.38 -3.50 -6.74
CA TYR A 20 1.79 -2.28 -6.18
C TYR A 20 2.84 -1.61 -5.30
N LEU A 21 3.31 -0.44 -5.72
CA LEU A 21 4.17 0.40 -4.89
C LEU A 21 3.31 1.50 -4.32
N PHE A 22 3.20 1.56 -3.01
CA PHE A 22 2.53 2.67 -2.34
C PHE A 22 3.42 3.26 -1.25
N GLU A 23 3.22 4.54 -0.99
CA GLU A 23 3.94 5.30 0.03
C GLU A 23 2.97 5.66 1.16
N VAL A 24 3.40 5.41 2.39
CA VAL A 24 2.70 5.83 3.61
C VAL A 24 3.65 6.72 4.40
N ASP A 25 3.22 7.96 4.63
CA ASP A 25 3.98 9.03 5.28
C ASP A 25 5.29 9.38 4.54
N GLN A 26 6.32 8.53 4.67
CA GLN A 26 7.60 8.63 3.94
C GLN A 26 8.21 7.25 3.64
N THR A 27 7.49 6.16 3.91
CA THR A 27 7.97 4.79 3.72
C THR A 27 7.31 4.18 2.50
N ARG A 28 8.14 3.62 1.61
CA ARG A 28 7.69 2.95 0.40
C ARG A 28 7.54 1.47 0.63
N TYR A 29 6.37 0.96 0.32
CA TYR A 29 6.02 -0.45 0.42
C TYR A 29 5.78 -1.00 -0.98
N ALA A 30 6.65 -1.92 -1.39
CA ALA A 30 6.45 -2.73 -2.58
C ALA A 30 5.69 -3.98 -2.17
N VAL A 31 4.49 -4.15 -2.71
CA VAL A 31 3.59 -5.22 -2.32
C VAL A 31 3.12 -5.96 -3.57
N ASP A 32 3.15 -7.28 -3.49
CA ASP A 32 2.69 -8.14 -4.58
C ASP A 32 1.18 -8.07 -4.74
N ARG A 33 0.72 -8.41 -5.95
CA ARG A 33 -0.69 -8.33 -6.33
C ARG A 33 -1.62 -9.11 -5.39
N GLU A 34 -1.20 -10.30 -4.95
CA GLU A 34 -2.00 -11.13 -4.04
C GLU A 34 -2.26 -10.42 -2.71
N ILE A 35 -1.28 -9.71 -2.17
CA ILE A 35 -1.44 -8.96 -0.92
C ILE A 35 -2.23 -7.67 -1.17
N ALA A 36 -1.97 -6.98 -2.29
CA ALA A 36 -2.68 -5.75 -2.65
C ALA A 36 -4.18 -5.97 -2.85
N ASP A 37 -4.60 -7.14 -3.34
CA ASP A 37 -6.02 -7.52 -3.49
C ASP A 37 -6.77 -7.55 -2.14
N HIS A 38 -6.04 -7.77 -1.04
CA HIS A 38 -6.57 -7.73 0.31
C HIS A 38 -6.51 -6.34 0.98
N ILE A 39 -5.95 -5.32 0.30
CA ILE A 39 -5.84 -3.95 0.82
C ILE A 39 -6.92 -3.07 0.19
N TYR A 40 -7.96 -2.76 0.97
CA TYR A 40 -9.01 -1.83 0.57
C TYR A 40 -8.72 -0.42 1.09
N VAL A 41 -8.77 0.56 0.19
CA VAL A 41 -8.64 1.99 0.49
C VAL A 41 -9.95 2.70 0.22
N SER A 42 -10.42 3.55 1.14
CA SER A 42 -11.57 4.43 0.91
C SER A 42 -11.08 5.85 0.58
N TYR A 43 -11.67 6.45 -0.45
CA TYR A 43 -11.38 7.82 -0.90
C TYR A 43 -12.05 8.88 -0.01
#